data_AF-A0A4R0YGZ6-F1
#
_entry.id   AF-A0A4R0YGZ6-F1
#
_cell.length_a   1.000
_cell.length_b   1.000
_cell.length_c   1.000
_cell.angle_alpha   90.00
_cell.angle_beta   90.00
_cell.angle_gamma   90.00
#
_symmetry.space_group_name_H-M   'P 1'
#
loop_
_entity.id
_entity.type
_entity.pdbx_description
1 polymer ?
#
loop_
_entity_poly.entity_id
_entity_poly.type
_entity_poly.pdbx_seq_one_letter_code
_entity_poly.pdbx_strand_id
1 'polypeptide(L)'
;MGQDANLRDAAASELEQALDEAQIEQPVRDAIRAQDGEQLQALLGKGPMFAVLMPDEDEDEEGEGEGEDEEGPAEDRLTSVVA
;
A
#
# COMPACT_ATOMS: atom_id res chain seq x y z
N MET A 1 -5.98 4.61 14.43
CA MET A 1 -6.53 4.82 13.07
C MET A 1 -6.33 6.28 12.68
N GLY A 2 -5.98 6.54 11.42
CA GLY A 2 -5.73 7.90 10.92
C GLY A 2 -7.01 8.75 10.84
N GLN A 3 -6.86 10.07 10.86
CA GLN A 3 -7.97 11.03 10.83
C GLN A 3 -8.88 10.85 9.60
N ASP A 4 -8.32 10.36 8.49
CA ASP A 4 -9.02 10.24 7.21
C ASP A 4 -9.52 8.83 6.90
N ALA A 5 -9.48 7.91 7.87
CA ALA A 5 -9.93 6.52 7.66
C ALA A 5 -11.39 6.46 7.16
N ASN A 6 -12.20 7.42 7.60
CA ASN A 6 -13.61 7.52 7.23
C ASN A 6 -13.83 7.96 5.77
N LEU A 7 -12.83 8.58 5.11
CA LEU A 7 -12.95 9.01 3.71
C LEU A 7 -13.05 7.84 2.73
N ARG A 8 -12.66 6.63 3.17
CA ARG A 8 -12.80 5.40 2.36
C ARG A 8 -14.26 5.09 2.01
N ASP A 9 -15.17 5.35 2.95
CA ASP A 9 -16.60 5.03 2.84
C ASP A 9 -17.48 6.29 2.81
N ALA A 10 -16.84 7.47 2.73
CA ALA A 10 -17.52 8.75 2.74
C ALA A 10 -18.40 8.95 1.50
N ALA A 11 -19.44 9.77 1.67
CA ALA A 11 -20.26 10.17 0.53
C ALA A 11 -19.43 10.98 -0.47
N ALA A 12 -19.80 10.95 -1.75
CA ALA A 12 -19.08 11.69 -2.80
C ALA A 12 -18.89 13.18 -2.43
N SER A 13 -19.94 13.83 -1.90
CA SER A 13 -19.88 15.23 -1.47
C SER A 13 -18.87 15.49 -0.34
N GLU A 14 -18.71 14.55 0.59
CA GLU A 14 -17.74 14.67 1.69
C GLU A 14 -16.32 14.49 1.18
N LEU A 15 -16.12 13.57 0.24
CA LEU A 15 -14.84 13.41 -0.46
C LEU A 15 -14.49 14.68 -1.26
N GLU A 16 -15.46 15.31 -1.93
CA GLU A 16 -15.23 16.57 -2.64
C GLU A 16 -14.76 17.69 -1.71
N GLN A 17 -15.45 17.85 -0.58
CA GLN A 17 -15.08 18.82 0.44
C GLN A 17 -13.67 18.53 1.01
N ALA A 18 -13.35 17.26 1.29
CA ALA A 18 -12.03 16.89 1.79
C ALA A 18 -10.93 17.21 0.77
N LEU A 19 -11.17 16.97 -0.52
CA LEU A 19 -10.25 17.34 -1.60
C LEU A 19 -10.10 18.87 -1.70
N ASP A 20 -11.19 19.63 -1.51
CA ASP A 20 -11.21 21.10 -1.44
C ASP A 20 -10.33 21.63 -0.30
N GLU A 21 -10.56 21.14 0.92
CA GLU A 21 -9.83 21.53 2.12
C GLU A 21 -8.35 21.18 2.03
N ALA A 22 -8.02 20.02 1.43
CA ALA A 22 -6.66 19.59 1.17
C ALA A 22 -5.96 20.39 0.04
N GLN A 23 -6.67 21.32 -0.63
CA GLN A 23 -6.14 22.16 -1.71
C GLN A 23 -5.48 21.36 -2.84
N ILE A 24 -6.01 20.16 -3.11
CA ILE A 24 -5.52 19.31 -4.19
C ILE A 24 -5.80 20.00 -5.54
N GLU A 25 -4.94 19.86 -6.52
CA GLU A 25 -5.17 20.47 -7.85
C GLU A 25 -6.33 19.81 -8.59
N GLN A 26 -7.12 20.59 -9.32
CA GLN A 26 -8.29 20.10 -10.07
C GLN A 26 -8.02 18.84 -10.93
N PRO A 27 -6.95 18.76 -11.77
CA PRO A 27 -6.71 17.56 -12.57
C PRO A 27 -6.48 16.30 -11.74
N VAL A 28 -5.88 16.43 -10.54
CA VAL A 28 -5.68 15.31 -9.61
C VAL A 28 -7.00 14.87 -9.00
N ARG A 29 -7.87 15.83 -8.66
CA ARG A 29 -9.22 15.53 -8.14
C ARG A 29 -10.07 14.80 -9.16
N ASP A 30 -10.02 15.23 -10.42
CA ASP A 30 -10.78 14.61 -11.49
C ASP A 30 -10.36 13.14 -11.67
N ALA A 31 -9.05 12.87 -11.64
CA ALA A 31 -8.53 11.50 -11.68
C ALA A 31 -8.96 10.66 -10.47
N ILE A 32 -8.93 11.23 -9.25
CA ILE A 32 -9.43 10.57 -8.03
C ILE A 32 -10.93 10.24 -8.14
N ARG A 33 -11.75 11.20 -8.59
CA ARG A 33 -13.20 11.02 -8.77
C ARG A 33 -13.53 9.97 -9.84
N ALA A 34 -12.75 9.94 -10.92
CA ALA A 34 -12.88 8.96 -11.98
C ALA A 34 -12.32 7.56 -11.61
N GLN A 35 -11.66 7.44 -10.46
CA GLN A 35 -10.90 6.25 -10.06
C GLN A 35 -9.85 5.84 -11.11
N ASP A 36 -9.31 6.83 -11.84
CA ASP A 36 -8.33 6.61 -12.90
C ASP A 36 -6.92 6.57 -12.29
N GLY A 37 -6.50 5.37 -11.90
CA GLY A 37 -5.20 5.13 -11.30
C GLY A 37 -4.03 5.40 -12.25
N GLU A 38 -4.21 5.21 -13.56
CA GLU A 38 -3.15 5.45 -14.56
C GLU A 38 -2.92 6.95 -14.74
N GLN A 39 -4.00 7.71 -14.91
CA GLN A 39 -3.94 9.17 -15.00
C GLN A 39 -3.40 9.78 -13.70
N LEU A 40 -3.83 9.28 -12.53
CA LEU A 40 -3.34 9.75 -11.24
C LEU A 40 -1.83 9.52 -11.08
N GLN A 41 -1.33 8.35 -11.50
CA GLN A 41 0.11 8.06 -11.51
C GLN A 41 0.87 9.02 -12.43
N ALA A 42 0.36 9.26 -13.64
CA ALA A 42 0.97 10.19 -14.59
C ALA A 42 1.04 11.62 -14.04
N LEU A 43 -0.04 12.12 -13.43
CA LEU A 43 -0.09 13.46 -12.82
C LEU A 43 0.88 13.61 -11.65
N LEU A 44 1.09 12.55 -10.86
CA LEU A 44 2.01 12.54 -9.72
C LEU A 44 3.46 12.22 -10.09
N GLY A 45 3.75 11.95 -11.38
CA GLY A 45 5.07 11.52 -11.85
C GLY A 45 5.50 10.18 -11.21
N LYS A 46 4.54 9.30 -10.93
CA LYS A 46 4.77 7.97 -10.34
C LYS A 46 4.56 6.88 -11.40
N GLY A 47 5.22 5.75 -11.18
CA GLY A 47 4.92 4.51 -11.91
C GLY A 47 3.92 3.64 -11.14
N PRO A 48 3.61 2.44 -11.67
CA PRO A 48 2.80 1.45 -10.98
C PRO A 48 3.34 1.15 -9.59
N MET A 49 2.46 1.19 -8.59
CA MET A 49 2.79 0.87 -7.20
C MET A 49 2.09 -0.43 -6.81
N PHE A 50 2.79 -1.25 -6.02
CA PHE A 50 2.26 -2.50 -5.47
C PHE A 50 2.41 -2.44 -3.96
N ALA A 51 1.41 -2.94 -3.24
CA ALA A 51 1.48 -3.13 -1.80
C ALA A 51 1.33 -4.62 -1.49
N VAL A 52 2.13 -5.10 -0.54
CA VAL A 52 1.94 -6.43 0.06
C VAL A 52 1.21 -6.21 1.38
N LEU A 53 0.02 -6.79 1.50
CA LEU A 53 -0.67 -6.90 2.77
C LEU A 53 -0.03 -8.09 3.50
N MET A 54 0.73 -7.80 4.55
CA MET A 54 1.14 -8.85 5.47
C MET A 54 -0.07 -9.16 6.38
N PRO A 55 -0.47 -10.43 6.51
CA PRO A 55 -1.49 -10.80 7.48
C PRO A 55 -1.02 -10.37 8.88
N ASP A 56 -1.96 -9.93 9.72
CA ASP A 56 -1.70 -9.86 11.15
C ASP A 56 -1.38 -11.29 11.60
N GLU A 57 -0.30 -11.46 12.36
CA GLU A 57 -0.11 -12.67 13.14
C GLU A 57 -1.16 -12.62 14.25
N ASP A 58 -2.37 -13.09 13.95
CA ASP A 58 -3.30 -13.46 15.01
C ASP A 58 -2.57 -14.50 15.87
N GLU A 59 -2.09 -14.09 17.05
CA GLU A 59 -1.60 -14.99 18.10
C GLU A 59 -2.79 -15.81 18.63
N ASP A 60 -3.33 -16.69 17.81
CA ASP A 60 -4.17 -17.78 18.27
C ASP A 60 -3.27 -18.82 18.94
N GLU A 61 -3.14 -18.69 20.27
CA GLU A 61 -2.62 -19.74 21.16
C GLU A 61 -3.51 -21.00 21.06
N GLU A 62 -3.33 -21.85 20.04
CA GLU A 62 -3.77 -23.24 20.10
C GLU A 62 -2.71 -24.20 19.50
N GLY A 63 -1.92 -24.79 20.39
CA GLY A 63 -1.66 -26.24 20.37
C GLY A 63 -0.54 -26.79 19.49
N GLU A 64 0.62 -27.01 20.13
CA GLU A 64 1.61 -28.08 19.91
C GLU A 64 1.73 -28.75 18.52
N GLY A 65 2.83 -28.45 17.85
CA GLY A 65 3.39 -29.27 16.77
C GLY A 65 4.91 -29.19 16.80
N GLU A 66 5.56 -30.07 17.58
CA GLU A 66 7.01 -30.25 17.62
C GLU A 66 7.56 -30.51 16.20
N GLY A 67 8.58 -29.74 15.83
CA GLY A 67 9.32 -29.90 14.59
C GLY A 67 10.66 -29.20 14.70
N GLU A 68 11.53 -29.74 15.54
CA GLU A 68 12.96 -29.43 15.55
C GLU A 68 13.52 -29.68 14.13
N ASP A 69 14.07 -28.65 13.48
CA ASP A 69 15.22 -28.85 12.59
C ASP A 69 16.06 -27.56 12.47
N GLU A 70 17.08 -27.55 13.34
CA GLU A 70 18.40 -26.91 13.32
C GLU A 70 18.67 -25.70 12.39
N GLU A 71 18.99 -24.56 13.02
CA GLU A 71 19.79 -23.47 12.44
C GLU A 71 21.24 -23.90 12.12
N GLY A 72 21.78 -23.50 10.97
CA GLY A 72 23.23 -23.45 10.73
C GLY A 72 23.65 -22.97 9.32
N PRO A 73 24.80 -22.27 9.14
CA PRO A 73 24.80 -20.93 8.56
C PRO A 73 25.57 -20.72 7.23
N ALA A 74 25.27 -19.57 6.61
CA ALA A 74 26.11 -18.64 5.83
C ALA A 74 26.83 -19.05 4.51
N GLU A 75 26.66 -18.21 3.48
CA GLU A 75 27.71 -17.49 2.73
C GLU A 75 27.45 -17.35 1.20
N ASP A 76 27.17 -16.10 0.82
CA ASP A 76 27.81 -15.35 -0.26
C ASP A 76 27.82 -15.91 -1.70
N ARG A 77 26.95 -15.37 -2.57
CA ARG A 77 27.25 -15.22 -4.00
C ARG A 77 26.69 -13.91 -4.53
N LEU A 78 27.47 -12.84 -4.37
CA LEU A 78 27.52 -11.72 -5.30
C LEU A 78 27.57 -12.24 -6.75
N THR A 79 26.44 -12.20 -7.45
CA THR A 79 26.41 -12.44 -8.90
C THR A 79 26.75 -11.14 -9.62
N SER A 80 28.04 -10.99 -9.93
CA SER A 80 28.50 -10.10 -10.99
C SER A 80 27.85 -10.52 -12.30
N VAL A 81 27.00 -9.67 -12.88
CA VAL A 81 26.57 -9.79 -14.28
C VAL A 81 27.40 -8.82 -15.13
N VAL A 82 28.36 -9.45 -15.81
CA VAL A 82 28.96 -9.19 -17.14
C VAL A 82 28.52 -7.92 -17.87
N ALA A 83 29.52 -7.11 -18.24
CA ALA A 83 29.51 -6.23 -19.41
C ALA A 83 30.54 -6.72 -20.42
#